data_AF-A0A454JEI1-F1
#
_entry.id   AF-A0A454JEI1-F1
#
_cell.length_a   1.000
_cell.length_b   1.000
_cell.length_c   1.000
_cell.angle_alpha   90.00
_cell.angle_beta   90.00
_cell.angle_gamma   90.00
#
_symmetry.space_group_name_H-M   'P 1'
#
loop_
_entity.id
_entity.type
_entity.pdbx_description
1 polymer ?
#
loop_
_entity_poly.entity_id
_entity_poly.type
_entity_poly.pdbx_seq_one_letter_code
_entity_poly.pdbx_strand_id
1 'polypeptide(L)'
;MAATTITDWFIPEDIRQSPELAIPARTTVGVGLLAGGIAPLFSIEYFMLGHSAMGIGIALGGLGLLLGTLLLRLTGAVRFCAEFITSCMFVMVCWMVYVNGGIMSTSVVWFASIPFTAIFVSTRRSGWTWMALTILAIAVFYLLSSDPGALPAVPIAREEIPKLQAKSLIGLTIVVLTLAMAFDKAKVKSLERLERARAESEHASRAMREMMEQVARSIQAASSASRDIADSTGLMAQTMAEQRSRAEDMMVVAQQMAVVTGQNAAQSSSATRLAATAGQAANSGGEVMDQAVRQLGRAGEVISHAASKLEDLGQRSAEVNGIVQLIRDIADQTNLLALNAAIEA
;
A
#
# COMPACT_ATOMS: atom_id res chain seq x y z
N MET A 1 25.57 21.85 20.99
CA MET A 1 26.99 21.48 21.15
C MET A 1 27.18 21.03 22.59
N ALA A 2 27.34 19.74 22.83
CA ALA A 2 27.63 19.25 24.17
C ALA A 2 29.04 19.71 24.56
N ALA A 3 29.21 20.31 25.74
CA ALA A 3 30.52 20.64 26.28
C ALA A 3 31.37 19.37 26.24
N THR A 4 32.43 19.36 25.43
CA THR A 4 33.39 18.26 25.38
C THR A 4 34.01 18.16 26.76
N THR A 5 33.72 17.07 27.45
CA THR A 5 34.33 16.81 28.76
C THR A 5 35.83 16.65 28.53
N ILE A 6 36.69 17.08 29.45
CA ILE A 6 38.16 16.94 29.32
C ILE A 6 38.56 15.48 28.98
N THR A 7 37.79 14.51 29.47
CA THR A 7 37.95 13.08 29.17
C THR A 7 37.69 12.71 27.71
N ASP A 8 36.80 13.42 27.00
CA ASP A 8 36.45 13.14 25.60
C ASP A 8 37.60 13.47 24.64
N TRP A 9 38.55 14.32 25.04
CA TRP A 9 39.75 14.64 24.24
C TRP A 9 40.73 13.48 24.13
N PHE A 10 40.76 12.59 25.13
CA PHE A 10 41.64 11.41 25.17
C PHE A 10 41.05 10.19 24.47
N ILE A 11 39.79 10.25 24.03
CA ILE A 11 39.08 9.11 23.44
C ILE A 11 38.89 9.36 21.94
N PRO A 12 39.44 8.48 21.07
CA PRO A 12 39.22 8.52 19.63
C PRO A 12 37.75 8.55 19.24
N GLU A 13 37.45 9.19 18.12
CA GLU A 13 36.09 9.53 17.73
C GLU A 13 35.24 8.31 17.35
N ASP A 14 35.86 7.31 16.73
CA ASP A 14 35.33 5.97 16.45
C ASP A 14 34.91 5.23 17.73
N ILE A 15 35.72 5.33 18.78
CA ILE A 15 35.43 4.71 20.08
C ILE A 15 34.31 5.45 20.82
N ARG A 16 34.24 6.78 20.70
CA ARG A 16 33.16 7.59 21.30
C ARG A 16 31.80 7.26 20.71
N GLN A 17 31.74 6.88 19.42
CA GLN A 17 30.51 6.52 18.73
C GLN A 17 30.08 5.09 19.03
N SER A 18 31.00 4.20 19.42
CA SER A 18 30.68 2.83 19.81
C SER A 18 30.02 2.75 21.19
N PRO A 19 28.75 2.31 21.31
CA PRO A 19 28.04 2.25 22.59
C PRO A 19 28.68 1.29 23.60
N GLU A 20 29.36 0.25 23.10
CA GLU A 20 30.02 -0.79 23.90
C GLU A 20 31.37 -0.33 24.45
N LEU A 21 32.14 0.43 23.66
CA LEU A 21 33.50 0.83 24.01
C LEU A 21 33.57 2.21 24.68
N ALA A 22 32.59 3.08 24.45
CA ALA A 22 32.59 4.45 24.98
C ALA A 22 32.57 4.50 26.51
N ILE A 23 31.85 3.59 27.17
CA ILE A 23 31.76 3.56 28.64
C ILE A 23 33.08 3.09 29.26
N PRO A 24 33.65 1.92 28.89
CA PRO A 24 34.97 1.51 29.38
C PRO A 24 36.07 2.53 29.07
N ALA A 25 36.07 3.13 27.88
CA ALA A 25 37.05 4.16 27.52
C ALA A 25 36.98 5.39 28.43
N ARG A 26 35.76 5.91 28.69
CA ARG A 26 35.56 7.04 29.61
C ARG A 26 35.97 6.73 31.04
N THR A 27 35.65 5.53 31.52
CA THR A 27 36.08 5.09 32.86
C THR A 27 37.60 4.94 32.93
N THR A 28 38.23 4.40 31.88
CA THR A 28 39.70 4.27 31.76
C THR A 28 40.40 5.62 31.86
N VAL A 29 39.97 6.58 31.05
CA VAL A 29 40.53 7.95 31.07
C VAL A 29 40.24 8.62 32.40
N GLY A 30 39.01 8.49 32.92
CA GLY A 30 38.62 9.10 34.19
C GLY A 30 39.48 8.62 35.36
N VAL A 31 39.71 7.31 35.48
CA VAL A 31 40.58 6.75 36.52
C VAL A 31 42.02 7.18 36.34
N GLY A 32 42.56 7.11 35.12
CA GLY A 32 43.94 7.49 34.85
C GLY A 32 44.23 8.98 35.12
N LEU A 33 43.31 9.87 34.75
CA LEU A 33 43.42 11.31 35.05
C LEU A 33 43.26 11.61 36.54
N LEU A 34 42.31 10.97 37.21
CA LEU A 34 42.06 11.18 38.65
C LEU A 34 43.25 10.70 39.47
N ALA A 35 43.67 9.45 39.29
CA ALA A 35 44.78 8.87 40.04
C ALA A 35 46.12 9.50 39.65
N GLY A 36 46.35 9.77 38.36
CA GLY A 36 47.53 10.47 37.87
C GLY A 36 47.61 11.93 38.32
N GLY A 37 46.48 12.61 38.48
CA GLY A 37 46.42 13.99 38.99
C GLY A 37 46.61 14.10 40.50
N ILE A 38 46.23 13.07 41.26
CA ILE A 38 46.42 13.02 42.72
C ILE A 38 47.84 12.59 43.09
N ALA A 39 48.48 11.74 42.28
CA ALA A 39 49.82 11.21 42.57
C ALA A 39 50.89 12.28 42.89
N PRO A 40 50.99 13.43 42.18
CA PRO A 40 51.92 14.50 42.52
C PRO A 40 51.77 15.05 43.95
N LEU A 41 50.54 15.12 44.48
CA LEU A 41 50.30 15.61 45.85
C LEU A 41 50.96 14.69 46.88
N PHE A 42 50.77 13.38 46.72
CA PHE A 42 51.42 12.39 47.58
C PHE A 42 52.94 12.37 47.36
N SER A 43 53.39 12.47 46.11
CA SER A 43 54.81 12.51 45.78
C SER A 43 55.54 13.66 46.49
N ILE A 44 54.99 14.88 46.42
CA ILE A 44 55.52 16.07 47.10
C ILE A 44 55.54 15.87 48.62
N GLU A 45 54.46 15.33 49.20
CA GLU A 45 54.40 15.06 50.64
C GLU A 45 55.54 14.15 51.10
N TYR A 46 55.82 13.05 50.37
CA TYR A 46 56.92 12.15 50.71
C TYR A 46 58.30 12.76 50.48
N PHE A 47 58.47 13.66 49.50
CA PHE A 47 59.71 14.44 49.36
C PHE A 47 59.93 15.38 50.55
N MET A 48 58.87 16.04 51.04
CA MET A 48 58.96 16.93 52.22
C MET A 48 59.30 16.16 53.50
N LEU A 49 58.90 14.90 53.60
CA LEU A 49 59.26 13.99 54.69
C LEU A 49 60.68 13.40 54.55
N GLY A 50 61.47 13.85 53.56
CA GLY A 50 62.84 13.38 53.31
C GLY A 50 62.91 12.00 52.65
N HIS A 51 61.80 11.49 52.12
CA HIS A 51 61.70 10.13 51.60
C HIS A 51 61.65 10.08 50.06
N SER A 52 62.80 10.37 49.44
CA SER A 52 62.92 10.55 47.99
C SER A 52 62.54 9.31 47.18
N ALA A 53 62.85 8.10 47.66
CA ALA A 53 62.56 6.85 46.95
C ALA A 53 61.05 6.63 46.76
N MET A 54 60.24 6.96 47.77
CA MET A 54 58.78 6.88 47.63
C MET A 54 58.22 8.02 46.77
N GLY A 55 58.71 9.24 46.97
CA GLY A 55 58.32 10.40 46.15
C GLY A 55 58.50 10.12 44.65
N ILE A 56 59.66 9.57 44.26
CA ILE A 56 59.98 9.19 42.88
C ILE A 56 59.04 8.09 42.38
N GLY A 57 58.83 7.03 43.17
CA GLY A 57 57.96 5.92 42.76
C GLY A 57 56.51 6.35 42.49
N ILE A 58 55.97 7.23 43.33
CA ILE A 58 54.62 7.79 43.14
C ILE A 58 54.58 8.71 41.92
N ALA A 59 55.60 9.54 41.70
CA ALA A 59 55.67 10.42 40.54
C ALA A 59 55.74 9.62 39.23
N LEU A 60 56.59 8.59 39.16
CA LEU A 60 56.70 7.72 37.99
C LEU A 60 55.43 6.91 37.75
N GLY A 61 54.83 6.36 38.81
CA GLY A 61 53.54 5.67 38.73
C GLY A 61 52.45 6.61 38.20
N GLY A 62 52.32 7.81 38.76
CA GLY A 62 51.38 8.83 38.32
C GLY A 62 51.56 9.25 36.86
N LEU A 63 52.80 9.44 36.42
CA LEU A 63 53.12 9.73 35.02
C LEU A 63 52.75 8.56 34.11
N GLY A 64 52.97 7.32 34.55
CA GLY A 64 52.50 6.11 33.87
C GLY A 64 50.97 6.07 33.70
N LEU A 65 50.21 6.48 34.72
CA LEU A 65 48.74 6.55 34.63
C LEU A 65 48.29 7.58 33.60
N LEU A 66 48.90 8.77 33.59
CA LEU A 66 48.63 9.80 32.59
C LEU A 66 49.05 9.35 31.18
N LEU A 67 50.20 8.70 31.05
CA LEU A 67 50.65 8.13 29.78
C LEU A 67 49.67 7.07 29.27
N GLY A 68 49.11 6.24 30.15
CA GLY A 68 48.06 5.28 29.81
C GLY A 68 46.82 5.96 29.23
N THR A 69 46.42 7.12 29.76
CA THR A 69 45.31 7.89 29.19
C THR A 69 45.64 8.47 27.81
N LEU A 70 46.89 8.89 27.59
CA LEU A 70 47.35 9.38 26.29
C LEU A 70 47.50 8.25 25.26
N LEU A 71 47.96 7.08 25.69
CA LEU A 71 48.06 5.88 24.85
C LEU A 71 46.70 5.46 24.30
N LEU A 72 45.62 5.68 25.05
CA LEU A 72 44.27 5.41 24.55
C LEU A 72 43.95 6.25 23.32
N ARG A 73 44.37 7.51 23.31
CA ARG A 73 44.20 8.40 22.17
C ARG A 73 45.00 7.95 20.96
N LEU A 74 46.21 7.47 21.17
CA LEU A 74 47.13 7.10 20.09
C LEU A 74 46.80 5.72 19.49
N THR A 75 46.37 4.77 20.32
CA THR A 75 46.22 3.37 19.92
C THR A 75 44.78 2.96 19.67
N GLY A 76 43.80 3.61 20.31
CA GLY A 76 42.41 3.17 20.34
C GLY A 76 42.17 1.83 21.07
N ALA A 77 43.21 1.23 21.65
CA ALA A 77 43.11 -0.07 22.29
C ALA A 77 42.66 0.07 23.76
N VAL A 78 41.34 0.22 23.97
CA VAL A 78 40.73 0.43 25.30
C VAL A 78 41.23 -0.58 26.35
N ARG A 79 41.17 -1.87 26.01
CA ARG A 79 41.57 -2.94 26.92
C ARG A 79 43.07 -2.92 27.23
N PHE A 80 43.91 -2.65 26.24
CA PHE A 80 45.35 -2.57 26.47
C PHE A 80 45.69 -1.42 27.42
N CYS A 81 45.12 -0.24 27.20
CA CYS A 81 45.35 0.93 28.04
C CYS A 81 44.80 0.71 29.46
N ALA A 82 43.67 0.02 29.59
CA ALA A 82 43.10 -0.39 30.86
C ALA A 82 44.05 -1.28 31.68
N GLU A 83 44.61 -2.32 31.07
CA GLU A 83 45.57 -3.21 31.72
C GLU A 83 46.88 -2.48 32.05
N PHE A 84 47.35 -1.60 31.16
CA PHE A 84 48.54 -0.79 31.38
C PHE A 84 48.37 0.13 32.60
N ILE A 85 47.28 0.90 32.68
CA ILE A 85 46.97 1.75 33.84
C ILE A 85 46.89 0.92 35.12
N THR A 86 46.19 -0.20 35.09
CA THR A 86 46.08 -1.11 36.26
C THR A 86 47.45 -1.64 36.69
N SER A 87 48.32 -1.98 35.73
CA SER A 87 49.67 -2.43 36.01
C SER A 87 50.55 -1.34 36.61
N CYS A 88 50.44 -0.08 36.14
CA CYS A 88 51.12 1.05 36.73
C CYS A 88 50.67 1.27 38.19
N MET A 89 49.37 1.17 38.47
CA MET A 89 48.87 1.24 39.85
C MET A 89 49.45 0.11 40.72
N PHE A 90 49.47 -1.13 40.21
CA PHE A 90 50.00 -2.27 40.94
C PHE A 90 51.49 -2.14 41.24
N VAL A 91 52.30 -1.80 40.23
CA VAL A 91 53.75 -1.61 40.41
C VAL A 91 54.02 -0.46 41.37
N MET A 92 53.27 0.65 41.27
CA MET A 92 53.39 1.78 42.19
C MET A 92 53.09 1.38 43.63
N VAL A 93 52.01 0.63 43.88
CA VAL A 93 51.65 0.17 45.23
C VAL A 93 52.70 -0.83 45.76
N CYS A 94 53.14 -1.80 44.94
CA CYS A 94 54.22 -2.72 45.31
C CYS A 94 55.50 -1.99 45.69
N TRP A 95 55.88 -0.97 44.93
CA TRP A 95 57.04 -0.13 45.23
C TRP A 95 56.87 0.61 46.56
N MET A 96 55.71 1.26 46.78
CA MET A 96 55.42 1.98 48.02
C MET A 96 55.43 1.07 49.26
N VAL A 97 54.96 -0.17 49.11
CA VAL A 97 54.96 -1.17 50.17
C VAL A 97 56.39 -1.66 50.45
N TYR A 98 57.17 -1.95 49.40
CA TYR A 98 58.56 -2.39 49.54
C TYR A 98 59.44 -1.35 50.24
N VAL A 99 59.44 -0.10 49.77
CA VAL A 99 60.33 0.95 50.29
C VAL A 99 59.97 1.36 51.73
N ASN A 100 58.73 1.11 52.16
CA ASN A 100 58.21 1.51 53.47
C ASN A 100 58.08 0.33 54.46
N GLY A 101 58.97 -0.66 54.37
CA GLY A 101 59.07 -1.74 55.36
C GLY A 101 58.01 -2.85 55.22
N GLY A 102 57.41 -3.03 54.05
CA GLY A 102 56.53 -4.16 53.75
C GLY A 102 55.11 -4.01 54.28
N ILE A 103 54.56 -5.09 54.83
CA ILE A 103 53.11 -5.21 55.12
C ILE A 103 52.57 -4.16 56.11
N MET A 104 53.42 -3.61 56.97
CA MET A 104 53.06 -2.56 57.93
C MET A 104 53.04 -1.14 57.31
N SER A 105 53.33 -1.02 56.01
CA SER A 105 53.28 0.24 55.27
C SER A 105 51.87 0.83 55.26
N THR A 106 51.78 2.16 55.41
CA THR A 106 50.54 2.94 55.23
C THR A 106 49.92 2.77 53.84
N SER A 107 50.72 2.31 52.87
CA SER A 107 50.32 2.15 51.48
C SER A 107 49.66 0.80 51.17
N VAL A 108 49.71 -0.18 52.10
CA VAL A 108 49.20 -1.53 51.85
C VAL A 108 47.70 -1.55 51.53
N VAL A 109 46.94 -0.61 52.09
CA VAL A 109 45.49 -0.49 51.89
C VAL A 109 45.14 -0.23 50.42
N TRP A 110 46.04 0.35 49.63
CA TRP A 110 45.80 0.67 48.22
C TRP A 110 45.72 -0.57 47.32
N PHE A 111 46.24 -1.73 47.76
CA PHE A 111 46.02 -3.01 47.06
C PHE A 111 44.54 -3.32 46.88
N ALA A 112 43.68 -2.86 47.80
CA ALA A 112 42.25 -3.05 47.69
C ALA A 112 41.66 -2.36 46.45
N SER A 113 42.22 -1.23 45.98
CA SER A 113 41.65 -0.50 44.85
C SER A 113 41.94 -1.14 43.48
N ILE A 114 43.00 -1.94 43.37
CA ILE A 114 43.48 -2.52 42.10
C ILE A 114 42.47 -3.48 41.46
N PRO A 115 41.94 -4.51 42.14
CA PRO A 115 40.97 -5.41 41.53
C PRO A 115 39.66 -4.70 41.18
N PHE A 116 39.23 -3.72 41.97
CA PHE A 116 38.05 -2.92 41.64
C PHE A 116 38.28 -2.10 40.37
N THR A 117 39.38 -1.35 40.31
CA THR A 117 39.75 -0.58 39.13
C THR A 117 39.82 -1.47 37.88
N ALA A 118 40.43 -2.66 37.98
CA ALA A 118 40.51 -3.62 36.88
C ALA A 118 39.12 -4.05 36.34
N ILE A 119 38.14 -4.27 37.23
CA ILE A 119 36.76 -4.61 36.84
C ILE A 119 36.10 -3.46 36.10
N PHE A 120 36.29 -2.23 36.57
CA PHE A 120 35.64 -1.03 36.02
C PHE A 120 36.24 -0.57 34.70
N VAL A 121 37.55 -0.77 34.55
CA VAL A 121 38.33 -0.20 33.46
C VAL A 121 38.57 -1.22 32.34
N SER A 122 38.70 -2.51 32.67
CA SER A 122 38.90 -3.60 31.71
C SER A 122 37.70 -4.55 31.65
N THR A 123 37.74 -5.66 32.39
CA THR A 123 36.76 -6.75 32.32
C THR A 123 36.64 -7.46 33.66
N ARG A 124 35.52 -8.15 33.88
CA ARG A 124 35.34 -8.98 35.08
C ARG A 124 36.44 -10.05 35.24
N ARG A 125 36.92 -10.63 34.14
CA ARG A 125 38.01 -11.61 34.15
C ARG A 125 39.34 -10.96 34.59
N SER A 126 39.63 -9.77 34.08
CA SER A 126 40.79 -8.97 34.51
C SER A 126 40.75 -8.65 36.01
N GLY A 127 39.56 -8.33 36.53
CA GLY A 127 39.34 -8.17 37.98
C GLY A 127 39.84 -9.35 38.82
N TRP A 128 39.47 -10.57 38.43
CA TRP A 128 39.91 -11.79 39.13
C TRP A 128 41.41 -12.04 38.98
N THR A 129 42.00 -11.77 37.82
CA THR A 129 43.46 -11.93 37.64
C THR A 129 44.23 -10.95 38.52
N TRP A 130 43.82 -9.69 38.56
CA TRP A 130 44.44 -8.69 39.41
C TRP A 130 44.19 -8.95 40.90
N MET A 131 43.02 -9.49 41.28
CA MET A 131 42.77 -9.94 42.65
C MET A 131 43.74 -11.05 43.07
N ALA A 132 43.98 -12.04 42.20
CA ALA A 132 44.94 -13.10 42.49
C ALA A 132 46.37 -12.53 42.61
N LEU A 133 46.76 -11.60 41.74
CA LEU A 133 48.07 -10.94 41.78
C LEU A 133 48.25 -10.07 43.04
N THR A 134 47.21 -9.36 43.49
CA THR A 134 47.29 -8.56 44.72
C THR A 134 47.38 -9.44 45.96
N ILE A 135 46.59 -10.51 46.05
CA ILE A 135 46.71 -11.50 47.14
C ILE A 135 48.12 -12.10 47.16
N LEU A 136 48.66 -12.48 45.99
CA LEU A 136 50.01 -13.02 45.88
C LEU A 136 51.07 -12.00 46.33
N ALA A 137 50.97 -10.75 45.90
CA ALA A 137 51.89 -9.69 46.31
C ALA A 137 51.87 -9.46 47.84
N ILE A 138 50.67 -9.42 48.43
CA ILE A 138 50.48 -9.32 49.89
C ILE A 138 51.14 -10.50 50.61
N ALA A 139 50.94 -11.73 50.11
CA ALA A 139 51.55 -12.92 50.68
C ALA A 139 53.09 -12.88 50.58
N VAL A 140 53.65 -12.42 49.46
CA VAL A 140 55.10 -12.25 49.29
C VAL A 140 55.64 -11.23 50.28
N PHE A 141 55.00 -10.07 50.47
CA PHE A 141 55.43 -9.07 51.45
C PHE A 141 55.30 -9.57 52.90
N TYR A 142 54.30 -10.39 53.20
CA TYR A 142 54.16 -11.05 54.50
C TYR A 142 55.30 -12.04 54.76
N LEU A 143 55.64 -12.88 53.78
CA LEU A 143 56.77 -13.81 53.90
C LEU A 143 58.11 -13.07 54.05
N LEU A 144 58.34 -12.02 53.25
CA LEU A 144 59.54 -11.17 53.36
C LEU A 144 59.63 -10.44 54.70
N SER A 145 58.51 -10.15 55.36
CA SER A 145 58.52 -9.54 56.70
C SER A 145 59.01 -10.47 57.81
N SER A 146 59.12 -11.77 57.53
CA SER A 146 59.61 -12.77 58.49
C SER A 146 61.14 -12.86 58.56
N ASP A 147 61.86 -12.33 57.56
CA ASP A 147 63.32 -12.37 57.47
C ASP A 147 63.93 -10.99 57.86
N PRO A 148 64.67 -10.88 58.99
CA PRO A 148 65.27 -9.64 59.45
C PRO A 148 66.37 -9.14 58.49
N GLY A 149 65.99 -8.27 57.55
CA GLY A 149 66.91 -7.66 56.58
C GLY A 149 66.45 -7.73 55.12
N ALA A 150 65.39 -8.50 54.83
CA ALA A 150 64.84 -8.62 53.48
C ALA A 150 64.09 -7.36 53.01
N LEU A 151 63.67 -6.49 53.94
CA LEU A 151 62.95 -5.25 53.66
C LEU A 151 63.74 -4.03 54.17
N PRO A 152 63.73 -2.91 53.43
CA PRO A 152 64.29 -1.64 53.91
C PRO A 152 63.68 -1.21 55.24
N ALA A 153 64.51 -0.63 56.12
CA ALA A 153 64.01 -0.04 57.36
C ALA A 153 63.05 1.11 57.05
N VAL A 154 61.96 1.21 57.81
CA VAL A 154 60.96 2.29 57.68
C VAL A 154 61.66 3.63 57.90
N PRO A 155 61.79 4.47 56.87
CA PRO A 155 62.55 5.72 56.95
C PRO A 155 61.71 6.89 57.50
N ILE A 156 60.44 6.64 57.80
CA ILE A 156 59.48 7.61 58.30
C ILE A 156 59.51 7.62 59.83
N ALA A 157 59.56 8.82 60.44
CA ALA A 157 59.45 8.97 61.88
C ALA A 157 58.14 8.36 62.40
N ARG A 158 58.20 7.60 63.51
CA ARG A 158 57.03 6.89 64.07
C ARG A 158 55.84 7.82 64.38
N GLU A 159 56.10 9.10 64.59
CA GLU A 159 55.10 10.15 64.86
C GLU A 159 54.27 10.56 63.62
N GLU A 160 54.82 10.39 62.41
CA GLU A 160 54.16 10.78 61.15
C GLU A 160 53.33 9.64 60.54
N ILE A 161 53.56 8.38 60.96
CA ILE A 161 52.86 7.19 60.47
C ILE A 161 51.33 7.30 60.63
N PRO A 162 50.77 7.69 61.80
CA PRO A 162 49.31 7.80 61.96
C PRO A 162 48.68 8.84 61.03
N LYS A 163 49.36 9.98 60.80
CA LYS A 163 48.87 11.04 59.89
C LYS A 163 48.81 10.56 58.45
N LEU A 164 49.86 9.88 57.98
CA LEU A 164 49.93 9.29 56.63
C LEU A 164 48.90 8.18 56.43
N GLN A 165 48.68 7.36 57.46
CA GLN A 165 47.67 6.31 57.41
C GLN A 165 46.26 6.90 57.30
N ALA A 166 45.95 7.95 58.06
CA ALA A 166 44.68 8.67 57.96
C ALA A 166 44.47 9.26 56.55
N LYS A 167 45.48 9.94 55.99
CA LYS A 167 45.42 10.48 54.62
C LYS A 167 45.22 9.39 53.56
N SER A 168 45.92 8.28 53.69
CA SER A 168 45.80 7.13 52.77
C SER A 168 44.40 6.51 52.82
N LEU A 169 43.82 6.38 54.02
CA LEU A 169 42.49 5.81 54.19
C LEU A 169 41.39 6.74 53.67
N ILE A 170 41.52 8.06 53.89
CA ILE A 170 40.64 9.08 53.29
C ILE A 170 40.72 9.01 51.76
N GLY A 171 41.93 8.97 51.21
CA GLY A 171 42.15 8.87 49.76
C GLY A 171 41.52 7.61 49.16
N LEU A 172 41.74 6.45 49.77
CA LEU A 172 41.11 5.20 49.35
C LEU A 172 39.58 5.26 49.41
N THR A 173 39.03 5.85 50.47
CA THR A 173 37.56 6.00 50.65
C THR A 173 36.95 6.85 49.53
N ILE A 174 37.59 7.96 49.17
CA ILE A 174 37.15 8.84 48.06
C ILE A 174 37.18 8.07 46.73
N VAL A 175 38.24 7.30 46.47
CA VAL A 175 38.37 6.50 45.24
C VAL A 175 37.28 5.42 45.18
N VAL A 176 37.06 4.68 46.27
CA VAL A 176 36.01 3.64 46.35
C VAL A 176 34.63 4.25 46.15
N LEU A 177 34.32 5.38 46.80
CA LEU A 177 33.04 6.08 46.64
C LEU A 177 32.84 6.55 45.19
N THR A 178 33.88 7.06 44.55
CA THR A 178 33.83 7.51 43.15
C THR A 178 33.54 6.34 42.20
N LEU A 179 34.19 5.20 42.40
CA LEU A 179 33.93 3.98 41.63
C LEU A 179 32.50 3.46 41.88
N ALA A 180 32.02 3.49 43.13
CA ALA A 180 30.66 3.07 43.48
C ALA A 180 29.59 3.95 42.82
N MET A 181 29.76 5.28 42.83
CA MET A 181 28.85 6.20 42.12
C MET A 181 28.88 5.97 40.60
N ALA A 182 30.05 5.70 40.03
CA ALA A 182 30.18 5.37 38.61
C ALA A 182 29.41 4.08 38.25
N PHE A 183 29.48 3.06 39.12
CA PHE A 183 28.71 1.82 38.98
C PHE A 183 27.20 2.08 39.00
N ASP A 184 26.72 2.80 40.00
CA ASP A 184 25.29 3.06 40.18
C ASP A 184 24.72 3.83 38.98
N LYS A 185 25.44 4.86 38.51
CA LYS A 185 25.08 5.62 37.32
C LYS A 185 25.05 4.75 36.05
N ALA A 186 26.02 3.85 35.89
CA ALA A 186 26.04 2.92 34.76
C ALA A 186 24.85 1.95 34.80
N LYS A 187 24.51 1.45 35.99
CA LYS A 187 23.37 0.55 36.22
C LYS A 187 22.04 1.22 35.89
N VAL A 188 21.77 2.41 36.44
CA VAL A 188 20.52 3.15 36.17
C VAL A 188 20.34 3.38 34.67
N LYS A 189 21.39 3.85 33.97
CA LYS A 189 21.33 4.08 32.53
C LYS A 189 21.06 2.80 31.73
N SER A 190 21.56 1.65 32.19
CA SER A 190 21.29 0.37 31.54
C SER A 190 19.84 -0.08 31.70
N LEU A 191 19.23 0.17 32.87
CA LEU A 191 17.84 -0.14 33.14
C LEU A 191 16.90 0.74 32.33
N GLU A 192 17.15 2.05 32.26
CA GLU A 192 16.35 2.97 31.44
C GLU A 192 16.35 2.57 29.95
N ARG A 193 17.51 2.12 29.42
CA ARG A 193 17.60 1.62 28.04
C ARG A 193 16.77 0.35 27.84
N LEU A 194 16.80 -0.56 28.82
CA LEU A 194 16.01 -1.79 28.77
C LEU A 194 14.51 -1.49 28.81
N GLU A 195 14.07 -0.59 29.67
CA GLU A 195 12.68 -0.18 29.78
C GLU A 195 12.17 0.50 28.51
N ARG A 196 12.97 1.39 27.90
CA ARG A 196 12.62 2.02 26.62
C ARG A 196 12.50 0.99 25.50
N ALA A 197 13.49 0.10 25.37
CA ALA A 197 13.46 -0.97 24.37
C ALA A 197 12.24 -1.89 24.54
N ARG A 198 11.87 -2.19 25.80
CA ARG A 198 10.67 -2.96 26.12
C ARG A 198 9.39 -2.21 25.72
N ALA A 199 9.27 -0.93 26.07
CA ALA A 199 8.11 -0.12 25.73
C ALA A 199 7.93 -0.02 24.21
N GLU A 200 9.00 0.25 23.47
CA GLU A 200 9.00 0.26 22.00
C GLU A 200 8.54 -1.09 21.43
N SER A 201 9.04 -2.21 21.97
CA SER A 201 8.62 -3.56 21.57
C SER A 201 7.14 -3.84 21.86
N GLU A 202 6.61 -3.37 23.00
CA GLU A 202 5.20 -3.53 23.36
C GLU A 202 4.29 -2.67 22.48
N HIS A 203 4.72 -1.46 22.09
CA HIS A 203 4.02 -0.63 21.12
C HIS A 203 4.00 -1.27 19.73
N ALA A 204 5.14 -1.74 19.23
CA ALA A 204 5.24 -2.42 17.95
C ALA A 204 4.36 -3.68 17.90
N SER A 205 4.33 -4.46 18.98
CA SER A 205 3.49 -5.67 19.08
C SER A 205 2.00 -5.36 19.06
N ARG A 206 1.57 -4.25 19.69
CA ARG A 206 0.17 -3.80 19.66
C ARG A 206 -0.24 -3.34 18.27
N ALA A 207 0.56 -2.48 17.63
CA ALA A 207 0.31 -2.01 16.28
C ALA A 207 0.23 -3.18 15.27
N MET A 208 1.09 -4.19 15.44
CA MET A 208 1.06 -5.40 14.61
C MET A 208 -0.25 -6.18 14.78
N ARG A 209 -0.75 -6.33 16.00
CA ARG A 209 -2.04 -7.01 16.24
C ARG A 209 -3.20 -6.27 15.59
N GLU A 210 -3.28 -4.96 15.76
CA GLU A 210 -4.32 -4.12 15.14
C GLU A 210 -4.29 -4.21 13.60
N MET A 211 -3.09 -4.19 13.01
CA MET A 211 -2.90 -4.37 11.57
C MET A 211 -3.37 -5.76 11.10
N MET A 212 -3.02 -6.82 11.83
CA MET A 212 -3.44 -8.18 11.50
C MET A 212 -4.96 -8.35 11.58
N GLU A 213 -5.61 -7.74 12.57
CA GLU A 213 -7.07 -7.72 12.66
C GLU A 213 -7.73 -6.98 11.49
N GLN A 214 -7.16 -5.84 11.09
CA GLN A 214 -7.65 -5.09 9.92
C GLN A 214 -7.49 -5.89 8.63
N VAL A 215 -6.33 -6.52 8.42
CA VAL A 215 -6.09 -7.38 7.27
C VAL A 215 -7.07 -8.55 7.25
N ALA A 216 -7.31 -9.20 8.39
CA ALA A 216 -8.30 -10.27 8.49
C ALA A 216 -9.72 -9.82 8.11
N ARG A 217 -10.14 -8.63 8.58
CA ARG A 217 -11.44 -8.04 8.19
C ARG A 217 -11.51 -7.74 6.69
N SER A 218 -10.44 -7.19 6.10
CA SER A 218 -10.37 -6.90 4.66
C SER A 218 -10.43 -8.17 3.81
N ILE A 219 -9.74 -9.24 4.21
CA ILE A 219 -9.80 -10.55 3.54
C ILE A 219 -11.23 -11.11 3.59
N GLN A 220 -11.90 -11.02 4.74
CA GLN A 220 -13.28 -11.49 4.88
C GLN A 220 -14.24 -10.70 3.98
N ALA A 221 -14.10 -9.38 3.93
CA ALA A 221 -14.91 -8.52 3.05
C ALA A 221 -14.66 -8.83 1.57
N ALA A 222 -13.40 -8.98 1.16
CA ALA A 222 -13.03 -9.34 -0.21
C ALA A 222 -13.57 -10.72 -0.61
N SER A 223 -13.53 -11.69 0.30
CA SER A 223 -14.10 -13.04 0.12
C SER A 223 -15.61 -12.98 -0.08
N SER A 224 -16.32 -12.18 0.72
CA SER A 224 -17.77 -11.97 0.55
C SER A 224 -18.09 -11.34 -0.81
N ALA A 225 -17.42 -10.24 -1.16
CA ALA A 225 -17.63 -9.56 -2.44
C ALA A 225 -17.33 -10.49 -3.64
N SER A 226 -16.32 -11.36 -3.51
CA SER A 226 -16.00 -12.35 -4.55
C SER A 226 -17.11 -13.38 -4.73
N ARG A 227 -17.79 -13.80 -3.65
CA ARG A 227 -18.97 -14.68 -3.75
C ARG A 227 -20.14 -13.99 -4.42
N ASP A 228 -20.44 -12.74 -4.03
CA ASP A 228 -21.53 -11.97 -4.63
C ASP A 228 -21.32 -11.77 -6.14
N ILE A 229 -20.07 -11.55 -6.56
CA ILE A 229 -19.68 -11.47 -7.98
C ILE A 229 -19.89 -12.83 -8.68
N ALA A 230 -19.48 -13.93 -8.06
CA ALA A 230 -19.66 -15.27 -8.64
C ALA A 230 -21.14 -15.60 -8.83
N ASP A 231 -21.98 -15.31 -7.83
CA ASP A 231 -23.43 -15.51 -7.89
C ASP A 231 -24.06 -14.63 -8.98
N SER A 232 -23.69 -13.35 -9.04
CA SER A 232 -24.15 -12.41 -10.08
C SER A 232 -23.74 -12.86 -11.48
N THR A 233 -22.53 -13.39 -11.62
CA THR A 233 -22.02 -13.93 -12.90
C THR A 233 -22.80 -15.19 -13.30
N GLY A 234 -23.16 -16.05 -12.34
CA GLY A 234 -24.02 -17.20 -12.57
C GLY A 234 -25.40 -16.79 -13.08
N LEU A 235 -26.02 -15.80 -12.43
CA LEU A 235 -27.33 -15.26 -12.85
C LEU A 235 -27.26 -14.65 -14.24
N MET A 236 -26.21 -13.88 -14.53
CA MET A 236 -25.98 -13.28 -15.84
C MET A 236 -25.83 -14.34 -16.93
N ALA A 237 -25.10 -15.44 -16.68
CA ALA A 237 -24.96 -16.53 -17.62
C ALA A 237 -26.32 -17.19 -17.94
N GLN A 238 -27.17 -17.38 -16.92
CA GLN A 238 -28.54 -17.87 -17.11
C GLN A 238 -29.38 -16.91 -17.96
N THR A 239 -29.37 -15.61 -17.64
CA THR A 239 -30.11 -14.61 -18.41
C THR A 239 -29.62 -14.54 -19.87
N MET A 240 -28.31 -14.66 -20.11
CA MET A 240 -27.76 -14.72 -21.47
C MET A 240 -28.23 -15.96 -22.23
N ALA A 241 -28.33 -17.11 -21.57
CA ALA A 241 -28.87 -18.32 -22.19
C ALA A 241 -30.35 -18.15 -22.58
N GLU A 242 -31.16 -17.56 -21.69
CA GLU A 242 -32.57 -17.25 -21.99
C GLU A 242 -32.71 -16.23 -23.13
N GLN A 243 -31.89 -15.18 -23.13
CA GLN A 243 -31.90 -14.16 -24.17
C GLN A 243 -31.48 -14.74 -25.53
N ARG A 244 -30.53 -15.67 -25.55
CA ARG A 244 -30.16 -16.42 -26.76
C ARG A 244 -31.32 -17.24 -27.30
N SER A 245 -32.02 -17.99 -26.44
CA SER A 245 -33.20 -18.76 -26.85
C SER A 245 -34.28 -17.84 -27.46
N ARG A 246 -34.55 -16.69 -26.83
CA ARG A 246 -35.50 -15.72 -27.38
C ARG A 246 -35.06 -15.12 -28.72
N ALA A 247 -33.76 -14.92 -28.92
CA ALA A 247 -33.23 -14.46 -30.20
C ALA A 247 -33.39 -15.52 -31.30
N GLU A 248 -33.19 -16.79 -30.97
CA GLU A 248 -33.44 -17.92 -31.87
C GLU A 248 -34.94 -17.98 -32.25
N ASP A 249 -35.86 -17.83 -31.28
CA ASP A 249 -37.30 -17.76 -31.55
C ASP A 249 -37.68 -16.57 -32.45
N MET A 250 -37.10 -15.39 -32.20
CA MET A 250 -37.31 -14.21 -33.04
C MET A 250 -36.84 -14.43 -34.48
N MET A 251 -35.74 -15.14 -34.69
CA MET A 251 -35.28 -15.51 -36.03
C MET A 251 -36.29 -16.40 -36.75
N VAL A 252 -36.87 -17.37 -36.06
CA VAL A 252 -37.92 -18.24 -36.64
C VAL A 252 -39.13 -17.40 -37.07
N VAL A 253 -39.59 -16.50 -36.20
CA VAL A 253 -40.70 -15.60 -36.50
C VAL A 253 -40.37 -14.69 -37.69
N ALA A 254 -39.18 -14.11 -37.74
CA ALA A 254 -38.75 -13.25 -38.84
C ALA A 254 -38.72 -14.00 -40.18
N GLN A 255 -38.24 -15.25 -40.19
CA GLN A 255 -38.25 -16.10 -41.38
C GLN A 255 -39.68 -16.38 -41.85
N GLN A 256 -40.59 -16.66 -40.91
CA GLN A 256 -41.99 -16.91 -41.23
C GLN A 256 -42.70 -15.65 -41.74
N MET A 257 -42.41 -14.48 -41.16
CA MET A 257 -42.88 -13.20 -41.68
C MET A 257 -42.39 -12.96 -43.12
N ALA A 258 -41.12 -13.23 -43.43
CA ALA A 258 -40.59 -13.07 -44.78
C ALA A 258 -41.36 -13.94 -45.80
N VAL A 259 -41.70 -15.18 -45.43
CA VAL A 259 -42.53 -16.06 -46.28
C VAL A 259 -43.93 -15.47 -46.49
N VAL A 260 -44.60 -15.04 -45.42
CA VAL A 260 -45.95 -14.46 -45.50
C VAL A 260 -45.95 -13.16 -46.33
N THR A 261 -44.94 -12.30 -46.16
CA THR A 261 -44.80 -11.08 -46.97
C THR A 261 -44.61 -11.41 -48.45
N GLY A 262 -43.81 -12.44 -48.77
CA GLY A 262 -43.66 -12.93 -50.15
C GLY A 262 -44.97 -13.45 -50.74
N GLN A 263 -45.75 -14.21 -49.97
CA GLN A 263 -47.07 -14.70 -50.37
C GLN A 263 -48.05 -13.53 -50.62
N ASN A 264 -48.09 -12.55 -49.72
CA ASN A 264 -48.93 -11.35 -49.88
C ASN A 264 -48.56 -10.55 -51.12
N ALA A 265 -47.26 -10.39 -51.42
CA ALA A 265 -46.82 -9.72 -52.63
C ALA A 265 -47.28 -10.46 -53.91
N ALA A 266 -47.15 -11.78 -53.94
CA ALA A 266 -47.63 -12.61 -55.04
C ALA A 266 -49.16 -12.52 -55.20
N GLN A 267 -49.90 -12.56 -54.09
CA GLN A 267 -51.36 -12.44 -54.09
C GLN A 267 -51.82 -11.06 -54.58
N SER A 268 -51.17 -9.98 -54.12
CA SER A 268 -51.43 -8.62 -54.61
C SER A 268 -51.16 -8.50 -56.11
N SER A 269 -50.06 -9.06 -56.62
CA SER A 269 -49.77 -9.08 -58.06
C SER A 269 -50.85 -9.83 -58.86
N SER A 270 -51.30 -10.98 -58.35
CA SER A 270 -52.40 -11.74 -58.96
C SER A 270 -53.71 -10.95 -58.96
N ALA A 271 -54.03 -10.26 -57.87
CA ALA A 271 -55.21 -9.40 -57.77
C ALA A 271 -55.16 -8.23 -58.76
N THR A 272 -54.00 -7.57 -58.92
CA THR A 272 -53.80 -6.53 -59.94
C THR A 272 -54.03 -7.06 -61.35
N ARG A 273 -53.49 -8.24 -61.69
CA ARG A 273 -53.72 -8.88 -62.98
C ARG A 273 -55.20 -9.20 -63.22
N LEU A 274 -55.88 -9.74 -62.20
CA LEU A 274 -57.30 -10.05 -62.29
C LEU A 274 -58.14 -8.78 -62.49
N ALA A 275 -57.84 -7.72 -61.74
CA ALA A 275 -58.49 -6.41 -61.90
C ALA A 275 -58.26 -5.82 -63.29
N ALA A 276 -57.05 -5.91 -63.84
CA ALA A 276 -56.76 -5.48 -65.21
C ALA A 276 -57.57 -6.28 -66.25
N THR A 277 -57.66 -7.60 -66.08
CA THR A 277 -58.45 -8.48 -66.97
C THR A 277 -59.94 -8.15 -66.87
N ALA A 278 -60.46 -7.94 -65.67
CA ALA A 278 -61.84 -7.53 -65.44
C ALA A 278 -62.14 -6.16 -66.07
N GLY A 279 -61.20 -5.21 -65.98
CA GLY A 279 -61.29 -3.91 -66.63
C GLY A 279 -61.35 -4.00 -68.16
N GLN A 280 -60.52 -4.86 -68.77
CA GLN A 280 -60.58 -5.13 -70.21
C GLN A 280 -61.91 -5.75 -70.63
N ALA A 281 -62.40 -6.74 -69.88
CA ALA A 281 -63.69 -7.37 -70.14
C ALA A 281 -64.85 -6.37 -70.02
N ALA A 282 -64.84 -5.50 -69.01
CA ALA A 282 -65.84 -4.44 -68.84
C ALA A 282 -65.80 -3.43 -70.00
N ASN A 283 -64.62 -3.04 -70.47
CA ASN A 283 -64.48 -2.13 -71.62
C ASN A 283 -65.04 -2.75 -72.91
N SER A 284 -64.69 -4.02 -73.18
CA SER A 284 -65.24 -4.76 -74.31
C SER A 284 -66.76 -4.93 -74.22
N GLY A 285 -67.29 -5.25 -73.04
CA GLY A 285 -68.74 -5.29 -72.80
C GLY A 285 -69.41 -3.94 -73.03
N GLY A 286 -68.74 -2.84 -72.66
CA GLY A 286 -69.16 -1.47 -72.95
C GLY A 286 -69.29 -1.21 -74.45
N GLU A 287 -68.26 -1.56 -75.24
CA GLU A 287 -68.28 -1.42 -76.71
C GLU A 287 -69.44 -2.19 -77.36
N VAL A 288 -69.71 -3.41 -76.89
CA VAL A 288 -70.83 -4.23 -77.35
C VAL A 288 -72.18 -3.57 -77.03
N MET A 289 -72.35 -3.02 -75.83
CA MET A 289 -73.57 -2.28 -75.48
C MET A 289 -73.74 -1.02 -76.33
N ASP A 290 -72.66 -0.29 -76.56
CA ASP A 290 -72.67 0.92 -77.37
C ASP A 290 -73.08 0.60 -78.82
N GLN A 291 -72.62 -0.53 -79.36
CA GLN A 291 -73.06 -1.06 -80.64
C GLN A 291 -74.56 -1.44 -80.62
N ALA A 292 -75.03 -2.09 -79.56
CA ALA A 292 -76.44 -2.46 -79.42
C ALA A 292 -77.35 -1.22 -79.37
N VAL A 293 -76.96 -0.17 -78.64
CA VAL A 293 -77.69 1.11 -78.60
C VAL A 293 -77.75 1.76 -79.99
N ARG A 294 -76.65 1.78 -80.75
CA ARG A 294 -76.66 2.27 -82.14
C ARG A 294 -77.60 1.47 -83.03
N GLN A 295 -77.63 0.14 -82.89
CA GLN A 295 -78.55 -0.71 -83.65
C GLN A 295 -80.01 -0.48 -83.27
N LEU A 296 -80.31 -0.28 -81.98
CA LEU A 296 -81.64 0.10 -81.51
C LEU A 296 -82.08 1.46 -82.06
N GLY A 297 -81.16 2.44 -82.11
CA GLY A 297 -81.43 3.74 -82.73
C GLY A 297 -81.81 3.61 -84.20
N ARG A 298 -81.05 2.82 -84.98
CA ARG A 298 -81.37 2.51 -86.38
C ARG A 298 -82.70 1.78 -86.54
N ALA A 299 -82.99 0.83 -85.65
CA ALA A 299 -84.28 0.14 -85.65
C ALA A 299 -85.43 1.13 -85.40
N GLY A 300 -85.25 2.09 -84.49
CA GLY A 300 -86.19 3.18 -84.25
C GLY A 300 -86.43 4.05 -85.49
N GLU A 301 -85.38 4.43 -86.23
CA GLU A 301 -85.51 5.17 -87.49
C GLU A 301 -86.29 4.38 -88.55
N VAL A 302 -86.00 3.08 -88.70
CA VAL A 302 -86.70 2.19 -89.64
C VAL A 302 -88.19 2.09 -89.28
N ILE A 303 -88.51 1.93 -87.99
CA ILE A 303 -89.89 1.88 -87.50
C ILE A 303 -90.61 3.22 -87.77
N SER A 304 -89.95 4.35 -87.51
CA SER A 304 -90.50 5.70 -87.78
C SER A 304 -90.78 5.91 -89.27
N HIS A 305 -89.84 5.52 -90.14
CA HIS A 305 -90.02 5.60 -91.59
C HIS A 305 -91.15 4.68 -92.08
N ALA A 306 -91.27 3.47 -91.52
CA ALA A 306 -92.38 2.56 -91.82
C ALA A 306 -93.73 3.15 -91.40
N ALA A 307 -93.81 3.79 -90.23
CA ALA A 307 -95.02 4.48 -89.77
C ALA A 307 -95.41 5.64 -90.71
N SER A 308 -94.46 6.46 -91.14
CA SER A 308 -94.71 7.52 -92.13
C SER A 308 -95.20 6.96 -93.47
N LYS A 309 -94.65 5.84 -93.94
CA LYS A 309 -95.14 5.19 -95.17
C LYS A 309 -96.55 4.62 -95.03
N LEU A 310 -96.92 4.13 -93.84
CA LEU A 310 -98.29 3.71 -93.56
C LEU A 310 -99.26 4.89 -93.54
N GLU A 311 -98.83 6.05 -93.04
CA GLU A 311 -99.63 7.28 -93.06
C GLU A 311 -99.86 7.80 -94.50
N ASP A 312 -98.79 7.86 -95.31
CA ASP A 312 -98.87 8.13 -96.76
C ASP A 312 -99.85 7.19 -97.47
N LEU A 313 -99.78 5.88 -97.16
CA LEU A 313 -100.67 4.88 -97.72
C LEU A 313 -102.12 5.08 -97.27
N GLY A 314 -102.33 5.49 -96.02
CA GLY A 314 -103.63 5.89 -95.49
C GLY A 314 -104.22 7.07 -96.26
N GLN A 315 -103.41 8.10 -96.54
CA GLN A 315 -103.84 9.27 -97.31
C GLN A 315 -104.18 8.89 -98.77
N ARG A 316 -103.34 8.09 -99.43
CA ARG A 316 -103.63 7.57 -100.78
C ARG A 316 -104.89 6.71 -100.81
N SER A 317 -105.13 5.91 -99.78
CA SER A 317 -106.35 5.12 -99.67
C SER A 317 -107.59 6.01 -99.52
N ALA A 318 -107.48 7.13 -98.80
CA ALA A 318 -108.54 8.13 -98.71
C ALA A 318 -108.80 8.84 -100.05
N GLU A 319 -107.76 9.18 -100.81
CA GLU A 319 -107.90 9.70 -102.18
C GLU A 319 -108.60 8.70 -103.10
N VAL A 320 -108.20 7.42 -103.07
CA VAL A 320 -108.88 6.35 -103.82
C VAL A 320 -110.34 6.25 -103.41
N ASN A 321 -110.66 6.33 -102.11
CA ASN A 321 -112.05 6.34 -101.65
C ASN A 321 -112.82 7.56 -102.18
N GLY A 322 -112.17 8.73 -102.28
CA GLY A 322 -112.71 9.91 -102.95
C GLY A 322 -112.98 9.70 -104.44
N ILE A 323 -112.06 9.06 -105.17
CA ILE A 323 -112.25 8.69 -106.57
C ILE A 323 -113.40 7.69 -106.72
N VAL A 324 -113.49 6.67 -105.86
CA VAL A 324 -114.59 5.69 -105.87
C VAL A 324 -115.93 6.39 -105.60
N GLN A 325 -115.96 7.37 -104.70
CA GLN A 325 -117.15 8.18 -104.45
C GLN A 325 -117.52 9.00 -105.68
N LEU A 326 -116.56 9.66 -106.34
CA LEU A 326 -116.78 10.36 -107.61
C LEU A 326 -117.28 9.41 -108.70
N ILE A 327 -116.74 8.19 -108.80
CA ILE A 327 -117.20 7.17 -109.75
C ILE A 327 -118.65 6.78 -109.44
N ARG A 328 -119.03 6.64 -108.17
CA ARG A 328 -120.43 6.43 -107.78
C ARG A 328 -121.30 7.59 -108.22
N ASP A 329 -120.88 8.82 -107.95
CA ASP A 329 -121.63 10.03 -108.32
C ASP A 329 -121.78 10.14 -109.86
N ILE A 330 -120.74 9.79 -110.64
CA ILE A 330 -120.79 9.70 -112.11
C ILE A 330 -121.69 8.55 -112.56
N ALA A 331 -121.63 7.38 -111.92
CA ALA A 331 -122.46 6.25 -112.25
C ALA A 331 -123.95 6.56 -111.98
N ASP A 332 -124.26 7.28 -110.89
CA ASP A 332 -125.60 7.76 -110.58
C ASP A 332 -126.05 8.84 -111.59
N GLN A 333 -125.18 9.76 -112.00
CA GLN A 333 -125.45 10.70 -113.10
C GLN A 333 -125.68 9.99 -114.43
N THR A 334 -124.88 8.97 -114.74
CA THR A 334 -124.98 8.18 -115.98
C THR A 334 -126.27 7.38 -115.96
N ASN A 335 -126.66 6.83 -114.81
CA ASN A 335 -127.94 6.15 -114.60
C ASN A 335 -129.11 7.13 -114.80
N LEU A 336 -129.01 8.37 -114.30
CA LEU A 336 -130.00 9.42 -114.54
C LEU A 336 -130.09 9.85 -116.02
N LEU A 337 -128.94 10.01 -116.69
CA LEU A 337 -128.87 10.35 -118.12
C LEU A 337 -129.44 9.22 -118.99
N ALA A 338 -129.09 7.96 -118.67
CA ALA A 338 -129.61 6.78 -119.35
C ALA A 338 -131.12 6.63 -119.12
N LEU A 339 -131.62 6.96 -117.92
CA LEU A 339 -133.04 6.97 -117.62
C LEU A 339 -133.78 8.04 -118.43
N ASN A 340 -133.25 9.26 -118.51
CA ASN A 340 -133.84 10.31 -119.36
C ASN A 340 -133.82 9.91 -120.85
N ALA A 341 -132.71 9.34 -121.33
CA ALA A 341 -132.62 8.84 -122.71
C ALA A 341 -133.61 7.70 -123.01
N ALA A 342 -133.94 6.86 -122.01
CA ALA A 342 -134.94 5.81 -122.14
C ALA A 342 -136.40 6.33 -122.04
N ILE A 343 -136.62 7.50 -121.44
CA ILE A 343 -137.92 8.18 -121.44
C ILE A 343 -138.15 8.93 -122.77
N GLU A 344 -137.09 9.47 -123.37
CA GLU A 344 -137.16 10.22 -124.64
C GLU A 344 -137.11 9.35 -125.92
N ALA A 345 -136.85 8.04 -125.80
CA ALA A 345 -136.81 7.06 -126.90
C ALA A 345 -138.13 6.28 -127.05
#